data_AF-A0A822AQJ0-F1
#
_entry.id   AF-A0A822AQJ0-F1
#
_cell.length_a   1.000
_cell.length_b   1.000
_cell.length_c   1.000
_cell.angle_alpha   90.00
_cell.angle_beta   90.00
_cell.angle_gamma   90.00
#
_symmetry.space_group_name_H-M   'P 1'
#
loop_
_entity.id
_entity.type
_entity.pdbx_description
1 polymer ?
#
loop_
_entity_poly.entity_id
_entity_poly.type
_entity_poly.pdbx_seq_one_letter_code
_entity_poly.pdbx_strand_id
1 'polypeptide(L)'
;MQEVILRGPPFCMLDLTPKEIIAKIKKPPPLLRPSVSKQVAPPEYINSMKQCWAEQAETRPSFNDLAQSIKLLNGGKKVNIVDTMFKMLEQYSNNLEDLIKERTNQLEEEKKKTDKLLSQMLPPSVADSLKSGKAVEAVWYECVTIYFSDIVGFTTISALSSPMEVVDLLNDLYTMFDSILEDFDCYK
;
A
#
# COMPACT_ATOMS: atom_id res chain seq x y z
N MET A 1 -17.35 -6.86 -26.47
CA MET A 1 -15.99 -7.14 -25.92
C MET A 1 -15.88 -6.69 -24.47
N GLN A 2 -16.21 -5.45 -24.11
CA GLN A 2 -16.21 -5.02 -22.71
C GLN A 2 -17.05 -5.92 -21.79
N GLU A 3 -18.26 -6.32 -22.19
CA GLU A 3 -19.11 -7.24 -21.43
C GLU A 3 -18.43 -8.59 -21.15
N VAL A 4 -17.70 -9.11 -22.15
CA VAL A 4 -16.94 -10.36 -22.01
C VAL A 4 -15.77 -10.19 -21.04
N ILE A 5 -15.08 -9.05 -21.12
CA ILE A 5 -13.92 -8.76 -20.27
C ILE A 5 -14.34 -8.51 -18.81
N LEU A 6 -15.41 -7.74 -18.59
CA LEU A 6 -15.86 -7.37 -17.25
C LEU A 6 -16.93 -8.32 -16.68
N ARG A 7 -17.39 -9.31 -17.46
CA ARG A 7 -18.49 -10.23 -17.11
C ARG A 7 -19.72 -9.51 -16.56
N GLY A 8 -20.05 -8.39 -17.17
CA GLY A 8 -21.11 -7.50 -16.72
C GLY A 8 -21.86 -6.88 -17.90
N PRO A 9 -22.94 -6.14 -17.61
CA PRO A 9 -23.72 -5.47 -18.65
C PRO A 9 -22.90 -4.42 -19.42
N PRO A 10 -23.38 -3.98 -20.60
CA PRO A 10 -22.76 -2.89 -21.33
C PRO A 10 -22.63 -1.65 -20.44
N PHE A 11 -21.46 -1.01 -20.48
CA PHE A 11 -21.17 0.18 -19.67
C PHE A 11 -21.23 -0.02 -18.15
N CYS A 12 -21.04 -1.25 -17.64
CA CYS A 12 -21.06 -1.54 -16.19
C CYS A 12 -19.99 -0.82 -15.36
N MET A 13 -19.04 -0.12 -16.00
CA MET A 13 -18.08 0.75 -15.33
C MET A 13 -18.66 2.12 -14.95
N LEU A 14 -19.90 2.41 -15.37
CA LEU A 14 -20.62 3.65 -15.10
C LEU A 14 -21.87 3.32 -14.32
N ASP A 15 -22.10 4.04 -13.23
CA ASP A 15 -23.34 3.95 -12.46
C ASP A 15 -24.42 4.85 -13.09
N LEU A 16 -24.84 4.47 -14.31
CA LEU A 16 -25.81 5.23 -15.11
C LEU A 16 -26.90 4.30 -15.64
N THR A 17 -28.12 4.81 -15.74
CA THR A 17 -29.21 4.08 -16.36
C THR A 17 -29.02 3.96 -17.88
N PRO A 18 -29.60 2.94 -18.54
CA PRO A 18 -29.52 2.80 -20.00
C PRO A 18 -30.01 4.03 -20.77
N LYS A 19 -31.02 4.73 -20.25
CA LYS A 19 -31.55 5.97 -20.86
C LYS A 19 -30.51 7.10 -20.84
N GLU A 20 -29.82 7.28 -19.73
CA GLU A 20 -28.76 8.29 -19.58
C GLU A 20 -27.55 7.98 -20.44
N ILE A 21 -27.16 6.70 -20.52
CA ILE A 21 -26.07 6.22 -21.39
C ILE A 21 -26.38 6.56 -22.85
N ILE A 22 -27.59 6.22 -23.35
CA ILE A 22 -28.00 6.53 -24.73
C ILE A 22 -28.03 8.04 -24.97
N ALA A 23 -28.56 8.82 -24.02
CA ALA A 23 -28.62 10.28 -24.15
C ALA A 23 -27.21 10.89 -24.30
N LYS A 24 -26.25 10.45 -23.47
CA LYS A 24 -24.85 10.90 -23.52
C LYS A 24 -24.11 10.44 -24.77
N ILE A 25 -24.38 9.24 -25.29
CA ILE A 25 -23.80 8.76 -26.55
C ILE A 25 -24.29 9.59 -27.75
N LYS A 26 -25.57 9.97 -27.77
CA LYS A 26 -26.19 10.72 -28.89
C LYS A 26 -25.78 12.20 -28.94
N LYS A 27 -25.41 12.82 -27.81
CA LYS A 27 -25.10 14.24 -27.71
C LYS A 27 -23.82 14.48 -26.87
N PRO A 28 -22.61 14.30 -27.44
CA PRO A 28 -21.38 14.75 -26.78
C PRO A 28 -21.38 16.29 -26.64
N PRO A 29 -20.77 16.88 -25.58
CA PRO A 29 -19.82 16.29 -24.63
C PRO A 29 -20.42 15.91 -23.24
N PRO A 30 -19.79 14.97 -22.48
CA PRO A 30 -18.54 14.25 -22.79
C PRO A 30 -18.75 13.01 -23.67
N LEU A 31 -17.70 12.61 -24.42
CA LEU A 31 -17.70 11.37 -25.20
C LEU A 31 -17.81 10.16 -24.27
N LEU A 32 -18.87 9.38 -24.43
CA LEU A 32 -19.08 8.15 -23.66
C LEU A 32 -18.64 6.93 -24.47
N ARG A 33 -17.58 6.25 -24.01
CA ARG A 33 -17.10 4.98 -24.58
C ARG A 33 -16.84 3.97 -23.47
N PRO A 34 -17.07 2.67 -23.69
CA PRO A 34 -16.75 1.67 -22.68
C PRO A 34 -15.25 1.66 -22.39
N SER A 35 -14.88 1.65 -21.11
CA SER A 35 -13.48 1.53 -20.67
C SER A 35 -13.23 0.23 -19.92
N VAL A 36 -12.06 -0.35 -20.14
CA VAL A 36 -11.57 -1.54 -19.44
C VAL A 36 -10.18 -1.22 -18.90
N SER A 37 -9.89 -1.62 -17.66
CA SER A 37 -8.56 -1.46 -17.07
C SER A 37 -7.53 -2.33 -17.81
N LYS A 38 -6.31 -1.81 -17.99
CA LYS A 38 -5.18 -2.54 -18.60
C LYS A 38 -4.79 -3.81 -17.82
N GLN A 39 -5.25 -3.93 -16.57
CA GLN A 39 -5.00 -5.08 -15.71
C GLN A 39 -5.90 -6.29 -16.04
N VAL A 40 -7.01 -6.08 -16.76
CA VAL A 40 -8.07 -7.10 -16.94
C VAL A 40 -8.01 -7.75 -18.33
N ALA A 41 -7.37 -7.10 -19.31
CA ALA A 41 -7.18 -7.65 -20.65
C ALA A 41 -5.89 -7.10 -21.29
N PRO A 42 -5.27 -7.84 -22.23
CA PRO A 42 -4.08 -7.37 -22.92
C PRO A 42 -4.32 -6.06 -23.66
N PRO A 43 -3.29 -5.19 -23.76
CA PRO A 43 -3.38 -3.92 -24.46
C PRO A 43 -3.90 -4.05 -25.89
N GLU A 44 -3.56 -5.14 -26.58
CA GLU A 44 -3.94 -5.41 -27.96
C GLU A 44 -5.45 -5.59 -28.11
N TYR A 45 -6.07 -6.37 -27.22
CA TYR A 45 -7.53 -6.54 -27.20
C TYR A 45 -8.24 -5.22 -26.86
N ILE A 46 -7.71 -4.47 -25.89
CA ILE A 46 -8.24 -3.15 -25.54
C ILE A 46 -8.13 -2.18 -26.72
N ASN A 47 -7.04 -2.25 -27.49
CA ASN A 47 -6.82 -1.39 -28.65
C ASN A 47 -7.77 -1.75 -29.79
N SER A 48 -7.91 -3.03 -30.13
CA SER A 48 -8.89 -3.50 -31.12
C SER A 48 -10.31 -3.08 -30.73
N MET A 49 -10.68 -3.22 -29.45
CA MET A 49 -11.95 -2.74 -28.92
C MET A 49 -12.13 -1.23 -29.13
N LYS A 50 -11.09 -0.43 -28.87
CA LYS A 50 -11.14 1.03 -29.01
C LYS A 50 -11.30 1.48 -30.47
N GLN A 51 -10.68 0.76 -31.40
CA GLN A 51 -10.81 1.04 -32.83
C GLN A 51 -12.24 0.82 -33.33
N CYS A 52 -12.99 -0.13 -32.76
CA CYS A 52 -14.36 -0.42 -33.17
C CYS A 52 -15.35 0.73 -32.93
N TRP A 53 -15.04 1.68 -32.05
CA TRP A 53 -15.90 2.83 -31.74
C TRP A 53 -15.23 4.17 -32.00
N ALA A 54 -14.29 4.21 -32.95
CA ALA A 54 -13.69 5.44 -33.43
C ALA A 54 -14.74 6.46 -33.90
N GLU A 55 -14.49 7.76 -33.70
CA GLU A 55 -15.46 8.82 -34.04
C GLU A 55 -15.73 8.87 -35.54
N GLN A 56 -14.68 8.76 -36.35
CA GLN A 56 -14.77 8.67 -37.81
C GLN A 56 -15.19 7.24 -38.19
N ALA A 57 -16.35 7.10 -38.84
CA ALA A 57 -16.94 5.80 -39.17
C ALA A 57 -16.04 4.98 -40.12
N GLU A 58 -15.29 5.67 -40.97
CA GLU A 58 -14.39 5.11 -42.00
C GLU A 58 -13.13 4.50 -41.39
N THR A 59 -12.75 4.92 -40.18
CA THR A 59 -11.58 4.40 -39.46
C THR A 59 -11.88 3.14 -38.65
N ARG A 60 -13.15 2.77 -38.54
CA ARG A 60 -13.56 1.56 -37.82
C ARG A 60 -13.20 0.33 -38.67
N PRO A 61 -12.58 -0.69 -38.08
CA PRO A 61 -12.23 -1.90 -38.81
C PRO A 61 -13.48 -2.62 -39.32
N SER A 62 -13.39 -3.27 -40.47
CA SER A 62 -14.44 -4.18 -40.91
C SER A 62 -14.46 -5.44 -40.03
N PHE A 63 -15.56 -6.17 -40.08
CA PHE A 63 -15.66 -7.45 -39.36
C PHE A 63 -14.57 -8.44 -39.77
N ASN A 64 -14.20 -8.46 -41.05
CA ASN A 64 -13.15 -9.34 -41.57
C ASN A 64 -11.77 -8.93 -41.04
N ASP A 65 -11.47 -7.62 -41.02
CA ASP A 65 -10.20 -7.10 -40.49
C ASP A 65 -10.08 -7.39 -39.00
N LEU A 66 -11.16 -7.19 -38.24
CA LEU A 66 -11.22 -7.48 -36.82
C LEU A 66 -11.05 -8.99 -36.54
N ALA A 67 -11.72 -9.85 -37.31
CA ALA A 67 -11.60 -11.30 -37.16
C ALA A 67 -10.19 -11.80 -37.49
N GLN A 68 -9.54 -11.25 -38.53
CA GLN A 68 -8.14 -11.56 -38.85
C GLN A 68 -7.19 -11.06 -37.77
N SER A 69 -7.38 -9.83 -37.28
CA SER A 69 -6.58 -9.25 -36.20
C SER A 69 -6.65 -10.11 -34.93
N ILE A 70 -7.86 -10.48 -34.49
CA ILE A 70 -8.05 -11.35 -33.32
C ILE A 70 -7.49 -12.76 -33.55
N LYS A 71 -7.58 -13.30 -34.76
CA LYS A 71 -7.01 -14.61 -35.10
C LYS A 71 -5.47 -14.57 -35.04
N LEU A 72 -4.85 -13.49 -35.49
CA LEU A 72 -3.40 -13.26 -35.40
C LEU A 72 -2.96 -13.13 -33.93
N LEU A 73 -3.70 -12.36 -33.12
CA LEU A 73 -3.44 -12.23 -31.68
C LEU A 73 -3.50 -13.57 -30.94
N ASN A 74 -4.34 -14.50 -31.41
CA ASN A 74 -4.45 -15.85 -30.87
C ASN A 74 -3.48 -16.87 -31.49
N GLY A 75 -2.48 -16.43 -32.26
CA GLY A 75 -1.50 -17.32 -32.89
C GLY A 75 -2.11 -18.31 -33.89
N GLY A 76 -3.19 -17.91 -34.56
CA GLY A 76 -3.86 -18.73 -35.60
C GLY A 76 -4.75 -19.86 -35.07
N LYS A 77 -4.76 -20.11 -33.76
CA LYS A 77 -5.59 -21.13 -33.13
C LYS A 77 -6.98 -20.57 -32.81
N LYS A 78 -8.02 -21.42 -32.82
CA LYS A 78 -9.33 -21.12 -32.21
C LYS A 78 -9.22 -21.14 -30.68
N VAL A 79 -8.30 -20.36 -30.11
CA VAL A 79 -8.14 -20.28 -28.65
C VAL A 79 -9.34 -19.50 -28.12
N ASN A 80 -9.96 -20.06 -27.09
CA ASN A 80 -11.04 -19.43 -26.37
C ASN A 80 -10.42 -18.26 -25.58
N ILE A 81 -10.63 -17.03 -26.05
CA ILE A 81 -10.10 -15.77 -25.50
C ILE A 81 -10.24 -15.71 -23.97
N VAL A 82 -11.28 -16.35 -23.45
CA VAL A 82 -11.60 -16.45 -22.02
C VAL A 82 -10.50 -17.21 -21.24
N ASP A 83 -9.88 -18.24 -21.79
CA ASP A 83 -8.86 -19.04 -21.11
C ASP A 83 -7.56 -18.27 -20.92
N THR A 84 -7.15 -17.51 -21.94
CA THR A 84 -5.98 -16.63 -21.85
C THR A 84 -6.21 -15.53 -20.82
N MET A 85 -7.42 -14.96 -20.78
CA MET A 85 -7.81 -13.96 -19.77
C MET A 85 -7.79 -14.55 -18.36
N PHE A 86 -8.31 -15.78 -18.16
CA PHE A 86 -8.27 -16.46 -16.87
C PHE A 86 -6.84 -16.65 -16.36
N LYS A 87 -5.94 -17.15 -17.20
CA LYS A 87 -4.53 -17.33 -16.82
C LYS A 87 -3.84 -16.03 -16.42
N MET A 88 -4.13 -14.93 -17.14
CA MET A 88 -3.59 -13.63 -16.76
C MET A 88 -4.18 -13.13 -15.44
N LEU A 89 -5.51 -13.23 -15.24
CA LEU A 89 -6.14 -12.82 -13.98
C LEU A 89 -5.58 -13.58 -12.77
N GLU A 90 -5.36 -14.89 -12.92
CA GLU A 90 -4.74 -15.73 -11.90
C GLU A 90 -3.31 -15.27 -11.60
N GLN A 91 -2.50 -15.04 -12.64
CA GLN A 91 -1.14 -14.53 -12.48
C GLN A 91 -1.10 -13.14 -11.81
N TYR A 92 -2.00 -12.23 -12.19
CA TYR A 92 -2.10 -10.93 -11.55
C TYR A 92 -2.52 -11.04 -10.08
N SER A 93 -3.46 -11.94 -9.76
CA SER A 93 -3.90 -12.19 -8.38
C SER A 93 -2.73 -12.66 -7.52
N ASN A 94 -1.98 -13.65 -7.99
CA ASN A 94 -0.81 -14.20 -7.27
C ASN A 94 0.26 -13.13 -7.06
N ASN A 95 0.61 -12.36 -8.10
CA ASN A 95 1.59 -11.28 -7.98
C ASN A 95 1.13 -10.19 -7.00
N LEU A 96 -0.17 -9.90 -6.95
CA LEU A 96 -0.74 -8.91 -6.04
C LEU A 96 -0.70 -9.42 -4.60
N GLU A 97 -1.00 -10.69 -4.36
CA GLU A 97 -0.85 -11.33 -3.05
C GLU A 97 0.61 -11.30 -2.56
N ASP A 98 1.57 -11.62 -3.42
CA ASP A 98 2.99 -11.55 -3.09
C ASP A 98 3.41 -10.11 -2.73
N LEU A 99 2.96 -9.12 -3.50
CA LEU A 99 3.25 -7.71 -3.22
C LEU A 99 2.61 -7.25 -1.90
N ILE A 100 1.37 -7.64 -1.62
CA ILE A 100 0.71 -7.35 -0.34
C ILE A 100 1.51 -7.97 0.81
N LYS A 101 1.94 -9.22 0.66
CA LYS A 101 2.71 -9.93 1.68
C LYS A 101 4.04 -9.23 1.95
N GLU A 102 4.77 -8.85 0.90
CA GLU A 102 6.03 -8.11 1.05
C GLU A 102 5.83 -6.77 1.76
N ARG A 103 4.81 -6.00 1.37
CA ARG A 103 4.48 -4.72 2.00
C ARG A 103 4.04 -4.87 3.45
N THR A 104 3.29 -5.92 3.75
CA THR A 104 2.84 -6.22 5.12
C THR A 104 4.03 -6.55 6.01
N ASN A 105 4.98 -7.37 5.53
CA ASN A 105 6.21 -7.68 6.26
C ASN A 105 7.06 -6.43 6.53
N GLN A 106 7.25 -5.58 5.52
CA GLN A 106 7.97 -4.31 5.70
C GLN A 106 7.30 -3.41 6.74
N LEU A 107 5.97 -3.32 6.72
CA LEU A 107 5.21 -2.55 7.70
C LEU A 107 5.38 -3.11 9.11
N GLU A 108 5.39 -4.44 9.26
CA GLU A 108 5.57 -5.10 10.55
C GLU A 108 6.98 -4.87 11.13
N GLU A 109 8.02 -4.92 10.29
CA GLU A 109 9.38 -4.60 10.71
C GLU A 109 9.54 -3.14 11.17
N GLU A 110 9.00 -2.19 10.42
CA GLU A 110 9.05 -0.77 10.77
C GLU A 110 8.22 -0.47 12.03
N LYS A 111 7.06 -1.11 12.18
CA LYS A 111 6.26 -1.04 13.41
C LYS A 111 7.07 -1.54 14.61
N LYS A 112 7.75 -2.68 14.49
CA LYS A 112 8.57 -3.24 15.57
C LYS A 112 9.74 -2.32 15.96
N LYS A 113 10.41 -1.70 14.98
CA LYS A 113 11.46 -0.71 15.25
C LYS A 113 10.92 0.51 16.00
N THR A 114 9.77 1.02 15.56
CA THR A 114 9.10 2.16 16.18
C THR A 114 8.66 1.84 17.61
N ASP A 115 8.08 0.66 17.83
CA ASP A 115 7.65 0.19 19.15
C ASP A 115 8.84 0.07 20.11
N LYS A 116 9.97 -0.48 19.64
CA LYS A 116 11.21 -0.59 20.44
C LYS A 116 11.77 0.78 20.82
N LEU A 117 11.80 1.71 19.87
CA LEU A 117 12.28 3.07 20.15
C LEU A 117 11.37 3.77 21.16
N LEU A 118 10.06 3.64 21.02
CA LEU A 118 9.10 4.25 21.94
C LEU A 118 9.25 3.71 23.37
N SER A 119 9.48 2.40 23.53
CA SER A 119 9.73 1.79 24.84
C SER A 119 11.07 2.19 25.46
N GLN A 120 12.06 2.57 24.65
CA GLN A 120 13.36 3.08 25.15
C GLN A 120 13.26 4.55 25.61
N MET A 121 12.27 5.29 25.11
CA MET A 121 12.13 6.73 25.38
C MET A 121 11.11 7.04 26.48
N LEU A 122 10.11 6.17 26.66
CA LEU A 122 8.96 6.42 27.52
C LEU A 122 8.63 5.17 28.35
N PRO A 123 8.08 5.35 29.56
CA PRO A 123 7.64 4.21 30.37
C PRO A 123 6.48 3.48 29.67
N PRO A 124 6.31 2.16 29.91
CA PRO A 124 5.36 1.32 29.17
C PRO A 124 3.92 1.87 29.17
N SER A 125 3.45 2.39 30.31
CA SER A 125 2.09 2.95 30.47
C SER A 125 1.83 4.16 29.57
N VAL A 126 2.84 5.02 29.41
CA VAL A 126 2.78 6.21 28.54
C VAL A 126 2.89 5.81 27.08
N ALA A 127 3.81 4.90 26.76
CA ALA A 127 3.98 4.36 25.41
C ALA A 127 2.67 3.71 24.90
N ASP A 128 2.01 2.89 25.70
CA ASP A 128 0.75 2.23 25.33
C ASP A 128 -0.42 3.22 25.17
N SER A 129 -0.47 4.24 26.02
CA SER A 129 -1.45 5.33 25.91
C SER A 129 -1.27 6.09 24.58
N LEU A 130 -0.03 6.42 24.22
CA LEU A 130 0.27 7.08 22.94
C LEU A 130 -0.01 6.18 21.73
N LYS A 131 0.35 4.88 21.80
CA LYS A 131 0.02 3.91 20.74
C LYS A 131 -1.47 3.78 20.49
N SER A 132 -2.28 3.88 21.55
CA SER A 132 -3.75 3.86 21.46
C SER A 132 -4.37 5.20 21.06
N GLY A 133 -3.56 6.22 20.78
CA GLY A 133 -4.03 7.56 20.39
C GLY A 133 -4.68 8.34 21.53
N LYS A 134 -4.46 7.93 22.78
CA LYS A 134 -5.00 8.60 23.96
C LYS A 134 -4.06 9.72 24.42
N ALA A 135 -4.65 10.77 24.96
CA ALA A 135 -3.87 11.78 25.67
C ALA A 135 -3.28 11.17 26.95
N VAL A 136 -2.05 11.55 27.28
CA VAL A 136 -1.39 11.16 28.52
C VAL A 136 -1.86 12.13 29.60
N GLU A 137 -2.66 11.64 30.55
CA GLU A 137 -3.12 12.44 31.67
C GLU A 137 -1.99 12.67 32.69
N ALA A 138 -1.96 13.86 33.27
CA ALA A 138 -1.02 14.16 34.34
C ALA A 138 -1.37 13.31 35.58
N VAL A 139 -0.38 12.60 36.11
CA VAL A 139 -0.55 11.77 37.30
C VAL A 139 -0.12 12.56 38.53
N TRP A 140 -0.95 12.54 39.57
CA TRP A 140 -0.61 13.08 40.88
C TRP A 140 -0.19 11.95 41.81
N TYR A 141 0.91 12.17 42.53
CA TYR A 141 1.45 11.23 43.50
C TYR A 141 1.49 11.89 44.88
N GLU A 142 0.93 11.22 45.89
CA GLU A 142 0.87 11.75 47.28
C GLU A 142 2.26 11.89 47.91
N CYS A 143 3.15 10.94 47.61
CA CYS A 143 4.54 10.91 48.03
C CYS A 143 5.43 10.46 46.88
N VAL A 144 6.53 11.18 46.63
CA VAL A 144 7.55 10.82 45.63
C VAL A 144 8.95 10.94 46.24
N THR A 145 9.84 10.05 45.84
CA THR A 145 11.27 10.13 46.14
C THR A 145 12.01 10.34 44.82
N ILE A 146 12.76 11.44 44.72
CA ILE A 146 13.54 11.76 43.52
C ILE A 146 15.01 11.45 43.80
N TYR A 147 15.62 10.63 42.96
CA TYR A 147 17.04 10.30 43.03
C TYR A 147 17.83 11.10 41.99
N PHE A 148 18.82 11.87 42.45
CA PHE A 148 19.75 12.59 41.59
C PHE A 148 21.11 11.91 41.63
N SER A 149 21.61 11.53 40.46
CA SER A 149 22.94 10.94 40.30
C SER A 149 23.68 11.63 39.17
N ASP A 150 24.94 11.97 39.43
CA ASP A 150 25.86 12.53 38.43
C ASP A 150 26.97 11.53 38.10
N ILE A 151 27.49 11.60 36.89
CA ILE A 151 28.63 10.78 36.45
C ILE A 151 29.90 11.56 36.81
N VAL A 152 30.57 11.10 37.87
CA VAL A 152 31.82 11.74 38.33
C VAL A 152 32.85 11.74 37.20
N GLY A 153 33.33 12.94 36.85
CA GLY A 153 34.36 13.10 35.82
C GLY A 153 33.86 13.00 34.38
N PHE A 154 32.54 13.05 34.14
CA PHE A 154 31.96 12.99 32.80
C PHE A 154 32.58 14.00 31.82
N THR A 155 32.84 15.24 32.26
CA THR A 155 33.50 16.25 31.43
C THR A 155 34.86 15.79 30.92
N THR A 156 35.68 15.19 31.80
CA THR A 156 36.99 14.66 31.43
C THR A 156 36.88 13.47 30.48
N ILE A 157 35.95 12.55 30.76
CA ILE A 157 35.71 11.37 29.90
C ILE A 157 35.28 11.82 28.51
N SER A 158 34.29 12.71 28.42
CA SER A 158 33.78 13.25 27.16
C SER A 158 34.81 14.05 26.37
N ALA A 159 35.78 14.69 27.03
CA ALA A 159 36.85 15.44 26.38
C ALA A 159 37.96 14.54 25.81
N LEU A 160 38.13 13.33 26.37
CA LEU A 160 39.15 12.36 25.95
C LEU A 160 38.61 11.28 24.99
N SER A 161 37.29 11.17 24.86
CA SER A 161 36.61 10.20 24.01
C SER A 161 36.11 10.81 22.71
N SER A 162 36.01 9.97 21.67
CA SER A 162 35.29 10.34 20.45
C SER A 162 33.78 10.46 20.71
N PRO A 163 33.03 11.22 19.90
CA PRO A 163 31.59 11.33 20.04
C PRO A 163 30.85 9.99 20.05
N MET A 164 31.32 9.01 19.27
CA MET A 164 30.70 7.68 19.20
C MET A 164 30.90 6.90 20.51
N GLU A 165 32.11 6.93 21.08
CA GLU A 165 32.40 6.27 22.35
C GLU A 165 31.61 6.87 23.51
N VAL A 166 31.37 8.19 23.50
CA VAL A 166 30.51 8.84 24.50
C VAL A 166 29.05 8.39 24.36
N VAL A 167 28.56 8.26 23.13
CA VAL A 167 27.19 7.77 22.86
C VAL A 167 27.05 6.31 23.34
N ASP A 168 28.02 5.46 23.02
CA ASP A 168 28.02 4.06 23.42
C ASP A 168 28.05 3.92 24.96
N LEU A 169 28.93 4.67 25.63
CA LEU A 169 29.01 4.70 27.10
C LEU A 169 27.67 5.10 27.75
N LEU A 170 27.04 6.16 27.25
CA LEU A 170 25.75 6.63 27.77
C LEU A 170 24.64 5.60 27.49
N ASN A 171 24.63 5.02 26.29
CA ASN A 171 23.64 4.02 25.92
C ASN A 171 23.75 2.78 26.81
N ASP A 172 24.96 2.29 27.08
CA ASP A 172 25.20 1.16 27.98
C ASP A 172 24.77 1.46 29.41
N LEU A 173 25.13 2.64 29.92
CA LEU A 173 24.78 3.08 31.27
C LEU A 173 23.25 3.20 31.46
N TYR A 174 22.54 3.82 30.52
CA TYR A 174 21.08 3.92 30.58
C TYR A 174 20.40 2.57 30.38
N THR A 175 20.91 1.72 29.48
CA THR A 175 20.36 0.36 29.29
C THR A 175 20.49 -0.46 30.58
N MET A 176 21.62 -0.34 31.28
CA MET A 176 21.81 -0.99 32.57
C MET A 176 20.84 -0.45 33.63
N PHE A 177 20.63 0.86 33.70
CA PHE A 177 19.62 1.43 34.60
C PHE A 177 18.21 0.94 34.27
N ASP A 178 17.80 0.97 33.01
CA ASP A 178 16.48 0.53 32.57
C ASP A 178 16.25 -0.94 32.93
N SER A 179 17.28 -1.81 32.79
CA SER A 179 17.17 -3.22 33.20
C SER A 179 17.00 -3.43 34.71
N ILE A 180 17.59 -2.58 35.54
CA ILE A 180 17.43 -2.64 37.00
C ILE A 180 16.08 -2.06 37.38
N LEU A 181 15.67 -0.94 36.77
CA LEU A 181 14.36 -0.31 36.98
C LEU A 181 13.20 -1.19 36.49
N GLU A 182 13.42 -2.16 35.61
CA GLU A 182 12.37 -3.12 35.25
C GLU A 182 12.00 -4.04 36.44
N ASP A 183 12.97 -4.31 37.34
CA ASP A 183 12.78 -5.16 38.52
C ASP A 183 12.25 -4.40 39.76
N PHE A 184 12.32 -3.07 39.76
CA PHE A 184 11.85 -2.20 40.84
C PHE A 184 10.85 -1.21 40.27
N ASP A 185 9.62 -1.11 40.79
CA ASP A 185 8.55 -0.19 40.33
C ASP A 185 8.93 1.31 40.46
N CYS A 186 9.91 1.73 39.68
CA CYS A 186 10.67 2.97 39.74
C CYS A 186 10.79 3.54 38.33
N TYR A 187 10.86 4.86 38.21
CA TYR A 187 10.79 5.58 36.93
C TYR A 187 11.99 6.53 36.74
N LYS A 188 12.38 6.78 35.47
CA LYS A 188 13.45 7.69 35.04
C LYS A 188 12.92 8.99 34.45
#